data_AF-A0A8X7BKE4-F1
#
_entry.id   AF-A0A8X7BKE4-F1
#
_cell.length_a   1.000
_cell.length_b   1.000
_cell.length_c   1.000
_cell.angle_alpha   90.00
_cell.angle_beta   90.00
_cell.angle_gamma   90.00
#
_symmetry.space_group_name_H-M   'P 1'
#
loop_
_entity.id
_entity.type
_entity.pdbx_description
1 polymer ?
#
loop_
_entity_poly.entity_id
_entity_poly.type
_entity_poly.pdbx_seq_one_letter_code
_entity_poly.pdbx_strand_id
1 'polypeptide(L)'
;MAVTDRSVTSRTIAQHIESVTHHLVSARTIRRRLQQSGLSARRPLLGLPLTQNHRRLPQQWCDERSMWMVEWNEVVFTDESHASVCNTPMVRFESGDTVERGC
;
A
#
# COMPACT_ATOMS: atom_id res chain seq x y z
N MET A 1 0.63 -7.81 -18.35
CA MET A 1 1.84 -7.94 -17.49
C MET A 1 2.00 -6.77 -16.51
N ALA A 2 2.28 -5.55 -16.97
CA ALA A 2 2.44 -4.41 -16.04
C ALA A 2 1.13 -3.90 -15.39
N VAL A 3 -0.01 -4.05 -16.07
CA VAL A 3 -1.33 -3.60 -15.57
C VAL A 3 -1.90 -4.59 -14.55
N THR A 4 -1.62 -5.88 -14.73
CA THR A 4 -2.15 -6.98 -13.90
C THR A 4 -1.32 -7.20 -12.64
N ASP A 5 -0.01 -6.95 -12.70
CA ASP A 5 0.89 -7.11 -11.56
C ASP A 5 1.72 -5.84 -11.34
N ARG A 6 1.41 -5.16 -10.23
CA ARG A 6 2.01 -3.89 -9.82
C ARG A 6 3.46 -4.02 -9.31
N SER A 7 3.96 -5.23 -9.12
CA SER A 7 5.31 -5.50 -8.60
C SER A 7 6.37 -5.71 -9.69
N VAL A 8 5.94 -5.84 -10.95
CA VAL A 8 6.84 -6.19 -12.06
C VAL A 8 7.73 -5.02 -12.45
N THR A 9 9.03 -5.30 -12.62
CA THR A 9 10.01 -4.29 -13.02
C THR A 9 10.12 -4.14 -14.55
N SER A 10 10.59 -2.98 -15.02
CA SER A 10 10.83 -2.75 -16.45
C SER A 10 11.86 -3.70 -17.07
N ARG A 11 12.79 -4.28 -16.27
CA ARG A 11 13.73 -5.31 -16.74
C ARG A 11 13.04 -6.64 -16.97
N THR A 12 12.20 -7.07 -16.02
CA THR A 12 11.43 -8.31 -16.15
C THR A 12 10.52 -8.26 -17.37
N ILE A 13 9.88 -7.10 -17.62
CA ILE A 13 9.07 -6.89 -18.82
C ILE A 13 9.92 -6.95 -20.10
N ALA A 14 11.11 -6.35 -20.09
CA ALA A 14 12.03 -6.41 -21.22
C ALA A 14 12.45 -7.86 -21.56
N GLN A 15 12.85 -8.64 -20.55
CA GLN A 15 13.19 -10.05 -20.70
C GLN A 15 12.02 -10.88 -21.23
N HIS A 16 10.81 -10.62 -20.74
CA HIS A 16 9.61 -11.30 -21.22
C HIS A 16 9.33 -10.98 -22.70
N ILE A 17 9.42 -9.71 -23.09
CA ILE A 17 9.23 -9.30 -24.49
C ILE A 17 10.28 -9.94 -25.39
N GLU A 18 11.54 -9.96 -24.97
CA GLU A 18 12.62 -10.61 -25.71
C GLU A 18 12.35 -12.12 -25.89
N SER A 19 11.87 -12.81 -24.86
CA SER A 19 11.54 -14.23 -24.96
C SER A 19 10.40 -14.55 -25.92
N VAL A 20 9.46 -13.62 -26.12
CA VAL A 20 8.26 -13.82 -26.95
C VAL A 20 8.49 -13.33 -28.38
N THR A 21 9.21 -12.23 -28.56
CA THR A 21 9.36 -11.54 -29.86
C THR A 21 10.76 -11.63 -30.45
N HIS A 22 11.72 -12.19 -29.70
CA HIS A 22 13.15 -12.24 -30.05
C HIS A 22 13.78 -10.86 -30.36
N HIS A 23 13.11 -9.79 -29.93
CA HIS A 23 13.60 -8.44 -30.06
C HIS A 23 14.18 -7.94 -28.74
N LEU A 24 15.42 -7.45 -28.81
CA LEU A 24 16.12 -6.83 -27.69
C LEU A 24 15.50 -5.45 -27.41
N VAL A 25 14.79 -5.33 -26.29
CA VAL A 25 14.24 -4.05 -25.85
C VAL A 25 14.87 -3.65 -24.52
N SER A 26 15.44 -2.45 -24.46
CA SER A 26 16.01 -1.96 -23.20
C SER A 26 14.93 -1.68 -22.15
N ALA A 27 15.24 -1.91 -20.87
CA ALA A 27 14.36 -1.53 -19.76
C ALA A 27 14.01 -0.03 -19.75
N ARG A 28 14.90 0.83 -20.29
CA ARG A 28 14.64 2.27 -20.44
C ARG A 28 13.53 2.54 -21.44
N THR A 29 13.51 1.82 -22.55
CA THR A 29 12.45 1.90 -23.56
C THR A 29 11.12 1.47 -22.97
N ILE A 30 11.10 0.35 -22.23
CA ILE A 30 9.90 -0.12 -21.52
C ILE A 30 9.38 0.93 -20.54
N ARG A 31 10.25 1.48 -19.69
CA ARG A 31 9.85 2.53 -18.73
C ARG A 31 9.22 3.74 -19.42
N ARG A 32 9.81 4.22 -20.52
CA ARG A 32 9.27 5.35 -21.29
C ARG A 32 7.90 5.04 -21.87
N ARG A 33 7.70 3.83 -22.41
CA ARG A 33 6.41 3.39 -22.95
C ARG A 33 5.34 3.31 -21.86
N LEU A 34 5.68 2.77 -20.69
CA LEU A 34 4.78 2.73 -19.53
C LEU A 34 4.39 4.14 -19.07
N GLN A 35 5.33 5.08 -19.02
CA GLN A 35 5.05 6.47 -18.67
C GLN A 35 4.14 7.16 -19.70
N GLN A 36 4.38 6.92 -21.00
CA GLN A 36 3.52 7.41 -22.07
C GLN A 36 2.08 6.90 -21.96
N SER A 37 1.90 5.66 -21.47
CA SER A 37 0.57 5.10 -21.20
C SER A 37 0.00 5.47 -19.82
N GLY A 38 0.60 6.43 -19.10
CA GLY A 38 0.13 6.89 -17.79
C GLY A 38 0.48 5.99 -16.61
N LEU A 39 1.32 4.97 -16.80
CA LEU A 39 1.76 4.09 -15.72
C LEU A 39 3.05 4.64 -15.09
N SER A 40 3.02 4.81 -13.77
CA SER A 40 4.17 5.23 -12.97
C SER A 40 4.47 4.24 -11.86
N ALA A 41 5.74 4.19 -11.45
CA ALA A 41 6.14 3.40 -10.30
C ALA A 41 5.56 4.02 -9.02
N ARG A 42 5.12 3.18 -8.08
CA ARG A 42 4.73 3.58 -6.74
C ARG A 42 5.60 2.86 -5.73
N ARG A 43 5.96 3.56 -4.65
CA ARG A 43 6.62 2.94 -3.50
C ARG A 43 5.58 2.03 -2.82
N PRO A 44 5.89 0.75 -2.56
CA PRO A 44 5.00 -0.08 -1.78
C PRO A 44 4.83 0.55 -0.39
N LEU A 45 3.61 0.52 0.13
CA LEU A 45 3.36 0.88 1.52
C LEU A 45 4.13 -0.09 2.42
N LEU A 46 4.84 0.45 3.42
CA LEU A 46 5.47 -0.36 4.46
C LEU A 46 4.34 -0.98 5.29
N GLY A 47 4.06 -2.25 5.06
CA GLY A 47 3.05 -3.01 5.77
C GLY A 47 3.58 -4.38 6.14
N LEU A 48 3.03 -4.96 7.20
CA LEU A 48 3.34 -6.32 7.60
C LEU A 48 2.98 -7.27 6.44
N PRO A 49 3.88 -8.18 6.03
CA PRO A 49 3.56 -9.16 4.99
C PRO A 49 2.43 -10.06 5.49
N LEU A 50 1.21 -9.83 5.00
CA LEU A 50 0.05 -10.64 5.33
C LEU A 50 0.14 -11.99 4.64
N THR A 51 0.07 -13.07 5.43
CA THR A 51 -0.11 -14.44 4.94
C THR A 51 -1.46 -14.57 4.22
N GLN A 52 -1.62 -15.63 3.43
CA GLN A 52 -2.88 -15.85 2.71
C GLN A 52 -4.08 -15.99 3.66
N ASN A 53 -3.89 -16.61 4.83
CA ASN A 53 -4.91 -16.74 5.86
C ASN A 53 -5.26 -15.40 6.49
N HIS A 54 -4.26 -14.55 6.79
CA HIS A 54 -4.49 -13.20 7.31
C HIS A 54 -5.27 -12.30 6.34
N ARG A 55 -5.26 -12.59 5.02
CA ARG A 55 -6.09 -11.86 4.06
C ARG A 55 -7.51 -12.41 3.98
N ARG A 56 -7.65 -13.74 4.01
CA ARG A 56 -8.95 -14.41 3.83
C ARG A 56 -9.88 -14.23 5.03
N LEU A 57 -9.36 -14.41 6.25
CA LEU A 57 -10.21 -14.39 7.45
C LEU A 57 -10.89 -13.03 7.68
N PRO A 58 -10.17 -11.88 7.65
CA PRO A 58 -10.82 -10.58 7.79
C PRO A 58 -11.78 -10.27 6.65
N GLN A 59 -11.46 -10.72 5.42
CA GLN A 59 -12.34 -10.54 4.28
C GLN A 59 -13.65 -11.31 4.46
N GLN A 60 -13.59 -12.59 4.82
CA GLN A 60 -14.79 -13.39 5.10
C GLN A 60 -15.62 -12.79 6.24
N TRP A 61 -14.94 -12.32 7.30
CA TRP A 61 -15.61 -11.67 8.42
C TRP A 61 -16.33 -10.38 8.00
N CYS A 62 -15.72 -9.56 7.13
CA CYS A 62 -16.36 -8.38 6.55
C CYS A 62 -17.52 -8.73 5.62
N ASP A 63 -17.37 -9.78 4.80
CA ASP A 63 -18.41 -10.23 3.86
C ASP A 63 -19.66 -10.73 4.61
N GLU A 64 -19.47 -11.51 5.68
CA GLU A 64 -20.54 -11.96 6.59
C GLU A 64 -21.28 -10.78 7.25
N ARG A 65 -20.58 -9.66 7.43
CA ARG A 65 -21.05 -8.47 8.14
C ARG A 65 -21.30 -7.28 7.19
N SER A 66 -21.52 -7.56 5.91
CA SER A 66 -21.69 -6.52 4.88
C SER A 66 -22.85 -5.54 5.15
N MET A 67 -23.85 -5.94 5.96
CA MET A 67 -25.02 -5.12 6.32
C MET A 67 -24.95 -4.44 7.71
N TRP A 68 -23.76 -4.38 8.32
CA TRP A 68 -23.58 -3.85 9.69
C TRP A 68 -23.91 -2.37 9.92
N MET A 69 -24.35 -1.63 8.89
CA MET A 69 -24.77 -0.22 9.02
C MET A 69 -25.81 0.01 10.15
N VAL A 70 -26.65 -0.99 10.46
CA VAL A 70 -27.69 -0.91 11.50
C VAL A 70 -27.14 -1.17 12.90
N GLU A 71 -26.03 -1.90 13.04
CA GLU A 71 -25.50 -2.37 14.33
C GLU A 71 -24.37 -1.49 14.91
N TRP A 72 -23.86 -0.51 14.16
CA TRP A 72 -22.78 0.38 14.65
C TRP A 72 -23.12 1.15 15.93
N ASN A 73 -24.40 1.42 16.19
CA ASN A 73 -24.84 2.13 17.40
C ASN A 73 -24.71 1.28 18.68
N GLU A 74 -24.52 -0.03 18.57
CA GLU A 74 -24.47 -0.96 19.70
C GLU A 74 -23.06 -1.51 19.97
N VAL A 75 -22.10 -1.26 19.05
CA VAL A 75 -20.75 -1.80 19.13
C VAL A 75 -19.79 -0.79 19.76
N VAL A 76 -19.19 -1.15 20.89
CA VAL A 76 -18.09 -0.41 21.51
C VAL A 76 -16.76 -1.06 21.13
N PHE A 77 -15.86 -0.31 20.51
CA PHE A 77 -14.51 -0.75 20.19
C PHE A 77 -13.55 -0.37 21.32
N THR A 78 -12.76 -1.35 21.78
CA THR A 78 -11.66 -1.14 22.73
C THR A 78 -10.40 -1.78 22.16
N ASP A 79 -9.30 -1.03 22.12
CA ASP A 79 -7.98 -1.53 21.73
C ASP A 79 -6.92 -0.97 22.68
N GLU A 80 -5.81 -1.70 22.83
CA GLU A 80 -4.70 -1.29 23.68
C GLU A 80 -3.66 -0.54 22.84
N SER A 81 -3.54 0.77 23.07
CA SER A 81 -2.46 1.57 22.49
C SER A 81 -1.36 1.79 23.53
N HIS A 82 -0.14 1.37 23.22
CA HIS A 82 1.02 1.74 24.03
C HIS A 82 1.37 3.21 23.81
N ALA A 83 1.34 4.00 24.89
CA ALA A 83 1.82 5.38 24.89
C ALA A 83 3.23 5.47 25.49
N SER A 84 4.14 6.14 24.80
CA SER A 84 5.43 6.52 25.36
C SER A 84 5.30 7.84 26.12
N VAL A 85 5.79 7.88 27.36
CA VAL A 85 5.85 9.13 28.13
C VAL A 85 7.06 9.94 27.65
N CYS A 86 6.82 10.99 26.88
CA CYS A 86 7.83 12.00 26.56
C CYS A 86 7.73 13.12 27.60
N ASN A 87 8.79 13.39 28.36
CA ASN A 87 8.83 14.46 29.38
C ASN A 87 8.99 15.86 28.76
N THR A 88 8.51 16.07 27.53
CA THR A 88 8.43 17.39 26.91
C THR A 88 7.08 18.01 27.23
N PRO A 89 7.02 19.29 27.65
CA PRO A 89 5.75 19.96 27.88
C PRO A 89 4.90 19.88 26.60
N MET A 90 3.60 19.58 26.75
CA MET A 90 2.65 19.55 25.64
C MET A 90 2.79 20.80 24.78
N VAL A 91 3.39 20.65 23.60
CA VAL A 91 3.38 21.71 22.59
C VAL A 91 1.97 21.67 22.02
N ARG A 92 1.21 22.74 22.27
CA ARG A 92 -0.12 22.93 21.70
C ARG A 92 0.08 23.11 20.19
N PHE A 93 -0.30 22.10 19.39
CA PHE A 93 -0.28 22.21 17.93
C PHE A 93 -1.41 23.15 17.51
N GLU A 94 -1.06 24.36 17.04
CA GLU A 94 -1.99 25.22 16.33
C GLU A 94 -2.02 24.82 14.84
N SER A 95 -3.15 25.09 14.17
CA SER A 95 -3.38 24.70 12.78
C SER A 95 -2.44 25.46 11.85
N GLY A 96 -1.24 24.93 11.63
CA GLY A 96 -0.18 25.55 10.83
C GLY A 96 1.23 25.00 11.05
N ASP A 97 1.48 24.28 12.16
CA ASP A 97 2.82 23.84 12.48
C ASP A 97 3.23 22.55 11.74
N THR A 98 4.37 22.63 11.02
CA THR A 98 5.05 21.45 10.48
C THR A 98 5.51 20.54 11.60
N VAL A 99 5.00 19.32 11.61
CA VAL A 99 5.40 18.24 12.52
C VAL A 99 6.88 17.92 12.30
N GLU A 100 7.76 18.52 13.10
CA GLU A 100 9.11 17.99 13.30
C GLU A 100 9.03 16.73 14.17
N ARG A 101 9.74 15.70 13.73
CA ARG A 101 9.81 14.42 14.44
C ARG A 101 10.62 14.61 15.73
N GLY A 102 9.92 14.70 16.85
CA GLY A 102 10.50 14.46 18.18
C GLY A 102 10.56 12.96 18.46
N CYS A 103 11.79 12.47 18.60
CA CYS A 103 12.25 11.08 18.82
C CYS A 103 11.83 10.02 17.80
#